data_AF-A0A7C3XTU7-F1
#
_entry.id   AF-A0A7C3XTU7-F1
#
_cell.length_a   1.000
_cell.length_b   1.000
_cell.length_c   1.000
_cell.angle_alpha   90.00
_cell.angle_beta   90.00
_cell.angle_gamma   90.00
#
_symmetry.space_group_name_H-M   'P 1'
#
loop_
_entity.id
_entity.type
_entity.pdbx_description
1 polymer ?
#
loop_
_entity_poly.entity_id
_entity_poly.type
_entity_poly.pdbx_seq_one_letter_code
_entity_poly.pdbx_strand_id
1 'polypeptide(L)'
;MKKIKIAIFLVIYVILSSAVYAVITSTGTAGVPLLWNSASTWDSGTIPTVGDDVVISQGFVIIVDTKAVCTAASLTLDKYATLMFSPDGVTGSTLTVSGDISCNNVAQIKMLSSHKNDVFYLSCQKLKLTENNDFVINIDTSDVNVSINIFSGIELAKNDYGSSKFEVVFSSNSLNSNVVVNTFDLTIGEDCLFNVVTSTTVNFSLYGSGKLTNNGTLLVNSPGSVIFEEINNNNNMYFYNSILGTTLDFYLGPVRNVGYMKFIGVDPNPANTNKPDPETVKRTISIIADYILTLKMDEKSPVGMEMENVSVQH
;
A
#
# COMPACT_ATOMS: atom_id res chain seq x y z
N MET A 1 33.90 22.44 -49.79
CA MET A 1 33.93 22.37 -48.31
C MET A 1 32.51 22.50 -47.77
N LYS A 2 32.15 21.79 -46.70
CA LYS A 2 30.81 21.64 -46.08
C LYS A 2 29.96 20.50 -46.69
N LYS A 3 30.12 19.27 -46.17
CA LYS A 3 29.08 18.20 -46.14
C LYS A 3 29.53 16.90 -45.44
N ILE A 4 30.59 16.91 -44.61
CA ILE A 4 31.09 15.71 -43.91
C ILE A 4 31.40 16.05 -42.44
N LYS A 5 30.43 16.58 -41.69
CA LYS A 5 30.54 16.72 -40.23
C LYS A 5 29.25 16.39 -39.46
N ILE A 6 28.14 16.08 -40.14
CA ILE A 6 26.84 15.85 -39.49
C ILE A 6 26.53 14.35 -39.30
N ALA A 7 27.20 13.45 -40.02
CA ALA A 7 26.94 12.00 -39.91
C ALA A 7 27.59 11.34 -38.68
N ILE A 8 28.63 11.94 -38.09
CA ILE A 8 29.35 11.32 -36.95
C ILE A 8 28.64 11.58 -35.61
N PHE A 9 27.82 12.64 -35.51
CA PHE A 9 27.08 12.93 -34.28
C PHE A 9 25.79 12.10 -34.13
N LEU A 10 25.23 11.60 -35.24
CA LEU A 10 24.00 10.79 -35.22
C LEU A 10 24.26 9.30 -34.91
N VAL A 11 25.49 8.82 -35.10
CA VAL A 11 25.86 7.42 -34.80
C VAL A 11 26.29 7.25 -33.33
N ILE A 12 26.78 8.31 -32.68
CA ILE A 12 27.16 8.26 -31.25
C ILE A 12 25.92 8.27 -30.33
N TYR A 13 24.78 8.80 -30.77
CA TYR A 13 23.53 8.80 -29.98
C TYR A 13 22.79 7.45 -29.98
N VAL A 14 23.11 6.56 -30.92
CA VAL A 14 22.51 5.20 -31.01
C VAL A 14 23.32 4.17 -30.21
N ILE A 15 24.47 4.55 -29.65
CA ILE A 15 25.17 3.79 -28.60
C ILE A 15 24.73 4.31 -27.22
N LEU A 16 23.44 4.64 -27.06
CA LEU A 16 22.79 4.47 -25.78
C LEU A 16 22.87 2.98 -25.49
N SER A 17 23.95 2.59 -24.81
CA SER A 17 24.06 1.31 -24.15
C SER A 17 22.75 1.08 -23.42
N SER A 18 21.91 0.18 -23.93
CA SER A 18 20.91 -0.46 -23.10
C SER A 18 21.69 -0.99 -21.91
N ALA A 19 21.55 -0.36 -20.75
CA ALA A 19 22.09 -0.91 -19.52
C ALA A 19 21.48 -2.30 -19.42
N VAL A 20 22.27 -3.33 -19.69
CA VAL A 20 21.85 -4.71 -19.52
C VAL A 20 21.89 -4.92 -18.02
N TYR A 21 20.75 -4.73 -17.38
CA TYR A 21 20.59 -5.10 -15.98
C TYR A 21 20.78 -6.61 -15.87
N ALA A 22 21.59 -7.04 -14.91
CA ALA A 22 21.78 -8.47 -14.71
C ALA A 22 20.50 -9.02 -14.08
N VAL A 23 19.92 -10.05 -14.71
CA VAL A 23 18.82 -10.77 -14.10
C VAL A 23 19.40 -11.73 -13.07
N ILE A 24 19.02 -11.55 -11.80
CA ILE A 24 19.42 -12.42 -10.69
C ILE A 24 18.18 -13.18 -10.21
N THR A 25 18.25 -14.50 -10.30
CA THR A 25 17.19 -15.43 -9.86
C THR A 25 17.51 -16.03 -8.50
N SER A 26 16.48 -16.28 -7.70
CA SER A 26 16.63 -17.01 -6.44
C SER A 26 16.89 -18.51 -6.66
N THR A 27 17.76 -19.10 -5.85
CA THR A 27 18.18 -20.50 -5.88
C THR A 27 17.90 -21.23 -4.58
N GLY A 28 17.80 -22.57 -4.61
CA GLY A 28 17.52 -23.39 -3.43
C GLY A 28 16.26 -24.26 -3.56
N THR A 29 15.60 -24.53 -2.43
CA THR A 29 14.42 -25.41 -2.38
C THR A 29 13.15 -24.59 -2.17
N ALA A 30 12.16 -24.75 -3.05
CA ALA A 30 10.86 -24.09 -2.90
C ALA A 30 10.22 -24.39 -1.54
N GLY A 31 9.58 -23.38 -0.94
CA GLY A 31 8.99 -23.45 0.40
C GLY A 31 9.99 -23.38 1.56
N VAL A 32 11.30 -23.47 1.33
CA VAL A 32 12.32 -23.23 2.37
C VAL A 32 12.66 -21.74 2.37
N PRO A 33 12.54 -21.03 3.51
CA PRO A 33 12.87 -19.62 3.55
C PRO A 33 14.37 -19.36 3.35
N LEU A 34 14.68 -18.35 2.53
CA LEU A 34 16.04 -17.92 2.20
C LEU A 34 16.23 -16.44 2.49
N LEU A 35 17.40 -16.02 2.94
CA LEU A 35 17.66 -14.63 3.31
C LEU A 35 18.08 -13.80 2.09
N TRP A 36 17.48 -12.62 1.88
CA TRP A 36 17.85 -11.72 0.79
C TRP A 36 19.36 -11.40 0.80
N ASN A 37 19.91 -11.09 1.97
CA ASN A 37 21.32 -10.71 2.11
C ASN A 37 22.29 -11.89 2.23
N SER A 38 21.88 -13.09 1.81
CA SER A 38 22.81 -14.22 1.65
C SER A 38 23.17 -14.41 0.18
N ALA A 39 24.46 -14.43 -0.12
CA ALA A 39 24.97 -14.76 -1.46
C ALA A 39 24.47 -16.14 -1.96
N SER A 40 24.22 -17.09 -1.04
CA SER A 40 23.72 -18.43 -1.37
C SER A 40 22.25 -18.46 -1.80
N THR A 41 21.52 -17.36 -1.63
CA THR A 41 20.11 -17.23 -2.04
C THR A 41 19.98 -16.99 -3.54
N TRP A 42 21.05 -16.56 -4.20
CA TRP A 42 21.02 -16.07 -5.57
C TRP A 42 21.86 -16.96 -6.48
N ASP A 43 21.34 -17.30 -7.67
CA ASP A 43 22.02 -18.19 -8.62
C ASP A 43 23.38 -17.66 -9.08
N SER A 44 23.56 -16.33 -9.08
CA SER A 44 24.83 -15.68 -9.41
C SER A 44 25.88 -15.80 -8.30
N GLY A 45 25.51 -16.23 -7.10
CA GLY A 45 26.35 -16.19 -5.91
C GLY A 45 26.62 -14.77 -5.40
N THR A 46 25.84 -13.78 -5.82
CA THR A 46 25.99 -12.36 -5.43
C THR A 46 24.67 -11.80 -4.92
N ILE A 47 24.74 -10.97 -3.87
CA ILE A 47 23.55 -10.27 -3.34
C ILE A 47 23.13 -9.18 -4.35
N PRO A 48 21.84 -9.07 -4.70
CA PRO A 48 21.34 -8.05 -5.60
C PRO A 48 21.64 -6.63 -5.16
N THR A 49 21.92 -5.79 -6.14
CA THR A 49 22.19 -4.37 -6.01
C THR A 49 21.12 -3.56 -6.74
N VAL A 50 21.17 -2.23 -6.61
CA VAL A 50 20.27 -1.30 -7.33
C VAL A 50 20.31 -1.42 -8.86
N GLY A 51 21.29 -2.13 -9.43
CA GLY A 51 21.43 -2.38 -10.87
C GLY A 51 21.01 -3.78 -11.31
N ASP A 52 20.38 -4.58 -10.45
CA ASP A 52 20.01 -5.96 -10.79
C ASP A 52 18.49 -6.11 -10.86
N ASP A 53 18.02 -6.78 -11.91
CA ASP A 53 16.62 -7.19 -12.03
C ASP A 53 16.45 -8.51 -11.28
N VAL A 54 15.66 -8.49 -10.21
CA VAL A 54 15.51 -9.64 -9.32
C VAL A 54 14.25 -10.42 -9.66
N VAL A 55 14.39 -11.74 -9.78
CA VAL A 55 13.25 -12.66 -9.90
C VAL A 55 13.28 -13.64 -8.74
N ILE A 56 12.22 -13.61 -7.92
CA ILE A 56 11.98 -14.66 -6.92
C ILE A 56 11.20 -15.76 -7.60
N SER A 57 11.85 -16.91 -7.77
CA SER A 57 11.35 -18.08 -8.48
C SER A 57 10.07 -18.64 -7.87
N GLN A 58 9.27 -19.34 -8.69
CA GLN A 58 7.98 -19.89 -8.29
C GLN A 58 8.04 -20.70 -6.99
N GLY A 59 7.20 -20.34 -6.01
CA GLY A 59 7.06 -21.03 -4.72
C GLY A 59 8.22 -20.81 -3.73
N PHE A 60 9.18 -19.94 -4.05
CA PHE A 60 10.26 -19.58 -3.13
C PHE A 60 9.79 -18.56 -2.09
N VAL A 61 10.43 -18.58 -0.93
CA VAL A 61 10.17 -17.62 0.14
C VAL A 61 11.48 -16.88 0.42
N ILE A 62 11.53 -15.59 0.12
CA ILE A 62 12.68 -14.72 0.43
C ILE A 62 12.35 -13.86 1.63
N ILE A 63 13.24 -13.86 2.62
CA ILE A 63 13.15 -13.08 3.84
C ILE A 63 14.04 -11.85 3.73
N VAL A 64 13.44 -10.68 4.00
CA VAL A 64 14.12 -9.44 4.33
C VAL A 64 14.10 -9.30 5.86
N ASP A 65 15.18 -9.70 6.52
CA ASP A 65 15.29 -9.77 7.99
C ASP A 65 16.30 -8.78 8.58
N THR A 66 17.27 -8.30 7.79
CA THR A 66 18.44 -7.60 8.34
C THR A 66 18.42 -6.06 8.25
N LYS A 67 19.26 -5.45 9.10
CA LYS A 67 19.77 -4.05 9.09
C LYS A 67 20.35 -3.55 7.76
N ALA A 68 20.76 -4.44 6.85
CA ALA A 68 21.35 -4.05 5.57
C ALA A 68 20.24 -3.76 4.56
N VAL A 69 20.31 -2.58 3.93
CA VAL A 69 19.36 -2.15 2.90
C VAL A 69 19.39 -3.15 1.76
N CYS A 70 18.28 -3.87 1.57
CA CYS A 70 18.09 -4.73 0.41
C CYS A 70 17.74 -3.83 -0.78
N THR A 71 18.35 -4.08 -1.94
CA THR A 71 18.12 -3.25 -3.12
C THR A 71 17.97 -4.07 -4.39
N ALA A 72 17.18 -3.56 -5.33
CA ALA A 72 17.07 -4.09 -6.68
C ALA A 72 16.80 -2.95 -7.68
N ALA A 73 17.08 -3.17 -8.97
CA ALA A 73 16.58 -2.33 -10.05
C ALA A 73 15.08 -2.57 -10.25
N SER A 74 14.66 -3.82 -10.39
CA SER A 74 13.26 -4.25 -10.41
C SER A 74 13.09 -5.55 -9.63
N LEU A 75 11.86 -5.88 -9.24
CA LEU A 75 11.56 -7.12 -8.53
C LEU A 75 10.31 -7.78 -9.10
N THR A 76 10.46 -9.03 -9.54
CA THR A 76 9.35 -9.89 -9.94
C THR A 76 9.22 -11.04 -8.97
N LEU A 77 8.03 -11.24 -8.42
CA LEU A 77 7.67 -12.44 -7.67
C LEU A 77 6.91 -13.38 -8.61
N ASP A 78 7.50 -14.53 -8.92
CA ASP A 78 6.81 -15.55 -9.71
C ASP A 78 5.65 -16.20 -8.97
N LYS A 79 4.92 -17.06 -9.68
CA LYS A 79 3.75 -17.77 -9.16
C LYS A 79 4.02 -18.34 -7.76
N TYR A 80 3.13 -18.09 -6.81
CA TYR A 80 3.26 -18.56 -5.42
C TYR A 80 4.53 -18.11 -4.66
N ALA A 81 5.37 -17.24 -5.23
CA ALA A 81 6.54 -16.72 -4.52
C ALA A 81 6.09 -15.82 -3.37
N THR A 82 6.87 -15.79 -2.30
CA THR A 82 6.62 -14.94 -1.13
C THR A 82 7.84 -14.08 -0.83
N LEU A 83 7.62 -12.77 -0.73
CA LEU A 83 8.57 -11.86 -0.09
C LEU A 83 8.08 -11.57 1.33
N MET A 84 8.90 -11.89 2.33
CA MET A 84 8.55 -11.74 3.74
C MET A 84 9.51 -10.78 4.42
N PHE A 85 8.98 -9.75 5.06
CA PHE A 85 9.74 -8.89 5.97
C PHE A 85 9.59 -9.45 7.38
N SER A 86 10.72 -9.72 8.04
CA SER A 86 10.78 -10.37 9.35
C SER A 86 11.91 -9.76 10.20
N PRO A 87 11.73 -8.53 10.73
CA PRO A 87 12.73 -7.87 11.54
C PRO A 87 12.95 -8.58 12.89
N ASP A 88 14.11 -8.36 13.48
CA ASP A 88 14.53 -8.92 14.77
C ASP A 88 14.19 -8.03 15.99
N GLY A 89 13.36 -6.98 15.81
CA GLY A 89 13.07 -5.98 16.84
C GLY A 89 14.20 -4.98 17.14
N VAL A 90 15.34 -5.06 16.44
CA VAL A 90 16.50 -4.18 16.67
C VAL A 90 16.94 -3.48 15.37
N THR A 91 16.85 -4.18 14.25
CA THR A 91 17.53 -3.81 13.01
C THR A 91 16.59 -3.33 11.91
N GLY A 92 15.30 -3.65 12.01
CA GLY A 92 14.31 -3.37 10.99
C GLY A 92 14.54 -4.17 9.70
N SER A 93 13.57 -4.12 8.79
CA SER A 93 13.61 -4.79 7.49
C SER A 93 13.36 -3.76 6.40
N THR A 94 14.36 -3.53 5.55
CA THR A 94 14.35 -2.45 4.56
C THR A 94 14.60 -3.00 3.16
N LEU A 95 13.68 -2.72 2.23
CA LEU A 95 13.83 -3.01 0.80
C LEU A 95 13.56 -1.75 -0.04
N THR A 96 14.49 -1.42 -0.94
CA THR A 96 14.33 -0.35 -1.93
C THR A 96 14.49 -0.92 -3.34
N VAL A 97 13.44 -0.85 -4.13
CA VAL A 97 13.45 -1.24 -5.54
C VAL A 97 13.40 0.03 -6.38
N SER A 98 14.39 0.25 -7.25
CA SER A 98 14.48 1.52 -8.00
C SER A 98 13.37 1.69 -9.04
N GLY A 99 12.84 0.56 -9.51
CA GLY A 99 11.76 0.40 -10.47
C GLY A 99 10.53 -0.27 -9.85
N ASP A 100 9.88 -1.14 -10.61
CA ASP A 100 8.61 -1.75 -10.23
C ASP A 100 8.79 -3.01 -9.39
N ILE A 101 7.80 -3.29 -8.55
CA ILE A 101 7.54 -4.60 -7.96
C ILE A 101 6.32 -5.19 -8.66
N SER A 102 6.50 -6.33 -9.31
CA SER A 102 5.43 -7.03 -10.04
C SER A 102 5.21 -8.43 -9.46
N CYS A 103 3.96 -8.78 -9.21
CA CYS A 103 3.57 -10.07 -8.62
C CYS A 103 2.78 -10.90 -9.63
N ASN A 104 3.28 -12.10 -9.95
CA ASN A 104 2.58 -13.09 -10.76
C ASN A 104 1.60 -13.90 -9.90
N ASN A 105 0.79 -14.76 -10.53
CA ASN A 105 -0.35 -15.43 -9.93
C ASN A 105 -0.13 -15.99 -8.50
N VAL A 106 -0.91 -15.50 -7.53
CA VAL A 106 -0.88 -15.92 -6.12
C VAL A 106 0.45 -15.67 -5.41
N ALA A 107 1.32 -14.80 -5.95
CA ALA A 107 2.47 -14.30 -5.20
C ALA A 107 2.01 -13.42 -4.03
N GLN A 108 2.84 -13.37 -2.98
CA GLN A 108 2.52 -12.69 -1.72
C GLN A 108 3.66 -11.79 -1.24
N ILE A 109 3.32 -10.64 -0.68
CA ILE A 109 4.22 -9.80 0.11
C ILE A 109 3.67 -9.72 1.54
N LYS A 110 4.51 -10.03 2.53
CA LYS A 110 4.09 -10.10 3.94
C LYS A 110 5.02 -9.27 4.81
N MET A 111 4.46 -8.40 5.66
CA MET A 111 5.16 -7.72 6.74
C MET A 111 4.56 -8.21 8.06
N LEU A 112 5.31 -9.05 8.77
CA LEU A 112 4.82 -9.72 9.98
C LEU A 112 5.61 -9.24 11.17
N SER A 113 4.96 -8.51 12.08
CA SER A 113 5.60 -8.10 13.31
C SER A 113 5.52 -9.19 14.37
N SER A 114 6.66 -9.43 15.03
CA SER A 114 6.79 -10.41 16.12
C SER A 114 7.55 -9.85 17.33
N HIS A 115 8.15 -8.67 17.22
CA HIS A 115 8.88 -8.02 18.30
C HIS A 115 8.44 -6.57 18.48
N LYS A 116 8.55 -6.06 19.70
CA LYS A 116 8.39 -4.61 19.94
C LYS A 116 9.45 -3.84 19.16
N ASN A 117 9.11 -2.64 18.70
CA ASN A 117 9.98 -1.78 17.90
C ASN A 117 10.37 -2.37 16.54
N ASP A 118 9.60 -3.31 16.01
CA ASP A 118 9.78 -3.74 14.62
C ASP A 118 9.61 -2.55 13.69
N VAL A 119 10.55 -2.41 12.74
CA VAL A 119 10.53 -1.36 11.73
C VAL A 119 10.52 -2.01 10.35
N PHE A 120 9.56 -1.62 9.51
CA PHE A 120 9.41 -2.09 8.15
C PHE A 120 9.52 -0.91 7.19
N TYR A 121 10.35 -1.05 6.16
CA TYR A 121 10.47 -0.08 5.09
C TYR A 121 10.44 -0.75 3.72
N LEU A 122 9.52 -0.28 2.89
CA LEU A 122 9.45 -0.66 1.47
C LEU A 122 9.37 0.60 0.61
N SER A 123 10.17 0.65 -0.45
CA SER A 123 10.02 1.66 -1.50
C SER A 123 10.15 1.07 -2.90
N CYS A 124 9.28 1.51 -3.81
CA CYS A 124 9.39 1.22 -5.24
C CYS A 124 8.71 2.28 -6.11
N GLN A 125 8.87 2.19 -7.43
CA GLN A 125 8.12 3.04 -8.37
C GLN A 125 6.66 2.63 -8.38
N LYS A 126 6.35 1.43 -8.84
CA LYS A 126 4.99 0.92 -8.89
C LYS A 126 4.89 -0.43 -8.19
N LEU A 127 3.79 -0.64 -7.46
CA LEU A 127 3.44 -1.92 -6.87
C LEU A 127 2.26 -2.52 -7.65
N LYS A 128 2.51 -3.62 -8.38
CA LYS A 128 1.51 -4.31 -9.21
C LYS A 128 1.10 -5.63 -8.55
N LEU A 129 -0.12 -5.65 -8.02
CA LEU A 129 -0.79 -6.80 -7.45
C LEU A 129 -1.95 -7.15 -8.37
N THR A 130 -1.65 -7.73 -9.53
CA THR A 130 -2.61 -7.84 -10.65
C THR A 130 -3.09 -9.26 -10.92
N GLU A 131 -2.58 -10.25 -10.21
CA GLU A 131 -2.88 -11.66 -10.46
C GLU A 131 -3.25 -12.42 -9.17
N ASN A 132 -4.34 -12.03 -8.49
CA ASN A 132 -4.78 -12.69 -7.25
C ASN A 132 -3.69 -12.69 -6.17
N ASN A 133 -3.08 -11.53 -5.95
CA ASN A 133 -1.94 -11.35 -5.06
C ASN A 133 -2.36 -10.81 -3.70
N ASP A 134 -1.58 -11.15 -2.67
CA ASP A 134 -1.77 -10.61 -1.34
C ASP A 134 -0.60 -9.71 -0.94
N PHE A 135 -0.90 -8.49 -0.51
CA PHE A 135 0.01 -7.68 0.31
C PHE A 135 -0.58 -7.59 1.71
N VAL A 136 0.08 -8.18 2.70
CA VAL A 136 -0.44 -8.26 4.07
C VAL A 136 0.55 -7.67 5.06
N ILE A 137 0.07 -6.76 5.88
CA ILE A 137 0.77 -6.20 7.04
C ILE A 137 0.02 -6.68 8.28
N ASN A 138 0.67 -7.51 9.09
CA ASN A 138 0.11 -7.97 10.36
C ASN A 138 0.97 -7.46 11.52
N ILE A 139 0.36 -6.66 12.38
CA ILE A 139 0.99 -6.06 13.55
C ILE A 139 0.39 -6.72 14.78
N ASP A 140 1.18 -7.55 15.46
CA ASP A 140 0.73 -8.35 16.60
C ASP A 140 1.32 -7.89 17.95
N THR A 141 2.07 -6.79 17.96
CA THR A 141 2.83 -6.27 19.10
C THR A 141 2.91 -4.74 19.06
N SER A 142 3.41 -4.13 20.13
CA SER A 142 3.45 -2.67 20.30
C SER A 142 4.65 -2.00 19.65
N ASP A 143 4.53 -0.70 19.44
CA ASP A 143 5.60 0.21 19.02
C ASP A 143 6.17 -0.11 17.62
N VAL A 144 5.34 -0.68 16.75
CA VAL A 144 5.73 -1.11 15.39
C VAL A 144 5.57 0.04 14.41
N ASN A 145 6.58 0.22 13.55
CA ASN A 145 6.60 1.28 12.55
C ASN A 145 6.68 0.68 11.15
N VAL A 146 5.73 1.02 10.29
CA VAL A 146 5.74 0.64 8.87
C VAL A 146 5.72 1.88 8.00
N SER A 147 6.64 1.96 7.04
CA SER A 147 6.67 3.00 6.01
C SER A 147 6.74 2.36 4.63
N ILE A 148 5.76 2.67 3.79
CA ILE A 148 5.68 2.20 2.41
C ILE A 148 5.64 3.41 1.49
N ASN A 149 6.58 3.52 0.56
CA ASN A 149 6.72 4.66 -0.36
C ASN A 149 6.68 4.18 -1.83
N ILE A 150 5.54 4.38 -2.48
CA ILE A 150 5.28 3.91 -3.86
C ILE A 150 5.12 5.12 -4.80
N PHE A 151 6.18 5.48 -5.52
CA PHE A 151 6.25 6.80 -6.17
C PHE A 151 5.30 7.01 -7.36
N SER A 152 4.83 5.95 -8.01
CA SER A 152 3.92 6.02 -9.16
C SER A 152 2.53 5.53 -8.80
N GLY A 153 2.39 4.38 -8.15
CA GLY A 153 1.08 3.93 -7.73
C GLY A 153 0.99 2.49 -7.26
N ILE A 154 -0.10 2.19 -6.58
CA ILE A 154 -0.51 0.86 -6.20
C ILE A 154 -1.65 0.42 -7.11
N GLU A 155 -1.52 -0.75 -7.72
CA GLU A 155 -2.53 -1.34 -8.59
C GLU A 155 -2.96 -2.71 -8.06
N LEU A 156 -4.24 -2.83 -7.71
CA LEU A 156 -4.88 -4.09 -7.38
C LEU A 156 -5.78 -4.51 -8.55
N ALA A 157 -5.55 -5.68 -9.13
CA ALA A 157 -6.42 -6.24 -10.16
C ALA A 157 -6.66 -7.74 -9.92
N LYS A 158 -7.80 -8.22 -10.42
CA LYS A 158 -8.16 -9.65 -10.43
C LYS A 158 -7.62 -10.34 -11.67
N ASN A 159 -7.48 -11.65 -11.58
CA ASN A 159 -7.39 -12.53 -12.73
C ASN A 159 -8.61 -13.46 -12.77
N ASP A 160 -8.60 -14.44 -13.68
CA ASP A 160 -9.70 -15.40 -13.82
C ASP A 160 -9.93 -16.29 -12.58
N TYR A 161 -8.98 -16.32 -11.64
CA TYR A 161 -8.96 -17.26 -10.51
C TYR A 161 -9.17 -16.59 -9.15
N GLY A 162 -9.09 -15.26 -9.06
CA GLY A 162 -9.26 -14.54 -7.82
C GLY A 162 -8.89 -13.07 -7.92
N SER A 163 -9.09 -12.34 -6.82
CA SER A 163 -8.86 -10.91 -6.71
C SER A 163 -7.70 -10.60 -5.77
N SER A 164 -6.99 -9.52 -6.08
CA SER A 164 -5.85 -9.11 -5.26
C SER A 164 -6.31 -8.29 -4.04
N LYS A 165 -5.53 -8.35 -2.97
CA LYS A 165 -5.77 -7.55 -1.77
C LYS A 165 -4.53 -6.85 -1.23
N PHE A 166 -4.78 -5.68 -0.63
CA PHE A 166 -3.86 -4.98 0.26
C PHE A 166 -4.51 -4.90 1.63
N GLU A 167 -3.91 -5.51 2.64
CA GLU A 167 -4.52 -5.68 3.95
C GLU A 167 -3.57 -5.27 5.07
N VAL A 168 -4.08 -4.47 6.00
CA VAL A 168 -3.40 -4.06 7.22
C VAL A 168 -4.24 -4.45 8.42
N VAL A 169 -3.69 -5.29 9.28
CA VAL A 169 -4.34 -5.76 10.49
C VAL A 169 -3.52 -5.36 11.70
N PHE A 170 -4.16 -4.62 12.60
CA PHE A 170 -3.64 -4.33 13.93
C PHE A 170 -4.37 -5.21 14.94
N SER A 171 -3.64 -6.10 15.61
CA SER A 171 -4.19 -6.87 16.73
C SER A 171 -4.42 -5.98 17.96
N SER A 172 -5.09 -6.52 18.98
CA SER A 172 -5.33 -5.83 20.25
C SER A 172 -4.06 -5.35 20.97
N ASN A 173 -2.91 -5.96 20.67
CA ASN A 173 -1.64 -5.66 21.32
C ASN A 173 -0.82 -4.56 20.59
N SER A 174 -1.35 -4.01 19.50
CA SER A 174 -0.63 -3.12 18.57
C SER A 174 -0.41 -1.68 19.06
N LEU A 175 -0.43 -1.44 20.37
CA LEU A 175 -0.39 -0.10 20.95
C LEU A 175 0.79 0.72 20.42
N ASN A 176 0.56 2.01 20.19
CA ASN A 176 1.54 2.97 19.67
C ASN A 176 2.16 2.57 18.31
N SER A 177 1.54 1.67 17.56
CA SER A 177 2.03 1.29 16.24
C SER A 177 1.47 2.20 15.17
N ASN A 178 2.23 2.39 14.11
CA ASN A 178 1.84 3.19 12.96
C ASN A 178 2.19 2.53 11.63
N VAL A 179 1.28 2.69 10.68
CA VAL A 179 1.47 2.31 9.29
C VAL A 179 1.25 3.54 8.43
N VAL A 180 2.25 3.91 7.65
CA VAL A 180 2.18 5.02 6.69
C VAL A 180 2.40 4.48 5.29
N VAL A 181 1.43 4.67 4.42
CA VAL A 181 1.49 4.34 2.99
C VAL A 181 1.44 5.64 2.20
N ASN A 182 2.55 5.98 1.57
CA ASN A 182 2.64 7.07 0.61
C ASN A 182 2.57 6.48 -0.78
N THR A 183 1.68 7.01 -1.61
CA THR A 183 1.61 6.67 -3.01
C THR A 183 1.25 7.89 -3.86
N PHE A 184 1.46 7.82 -5.18
CA PHE A 184 0.90 8.83 -6.07
C PHE A 184 -0.55 8.45 -6.40
N ASP A 185 -0.76 7.34 -7.12
CA ASP A 185 -2.09 6.80 -7.43
C ASP A 185 -2.42 5.52 -6.65
N LEU A 186 -3.70 5.32 -6.34
CA LEU A 186 -4.23 4.04 -5.86
C LEU A 186 -5.36 3.58 -6.78
N THR A 187 -5.19 2.44 -7.42
CA THR A 187 -6.24 1.79 -8.23
C THR A 187 -6.65 0.47 -7.60
N ILE A 188 -7.92 0.38 -7.21
CA ILE A 188 -8.54 -0.84 -6.70
C ILE A 188 -9.48 -1.36 -7.79
N GLY A 189 -9.08 -2.44 -8.47
CA GLY A 189 -9.88 -3.10 -9.49
C GLY A 189 -11.14 -3.76 -8.94
N GLU A 190 -12.02 -4.20 -9.84
CA GLU A 190 -13.22 -4.95 -9.47
C GLU A 190 -12.87 -6.17 -8.59
N ASP A 191 -13.73 -6.46 -7.61
CA ASP A 191 -13.60 -7.56 -6.65
C ASP A 191 -12.32 -7.53 -5.78
N CYS A 192 -11.42 -6.58 -5.99
CA CYS A 192 -10.22 -6.40 -5.20
C CYS A 192 -10.53 -5.65 -3.89
N LEU A 193 -9.65 -5.82 -2.91
CA LEU A 193 -9.85 -5.33 -1.56
C LEU A 193 -8.64 -4.51 -1.08
N PHE A 194 -8.90 -3.28 -0.65
CA PHE A 194 -7.99 -2.54 0.22
C PHE A 194 -8.63 -2.46 1.61
N ASN A 195 -8.01 -3.08 2.61
CA ASN A 195 -8.61 -3.28 3.93
C ASN A 195 -7.65 -2.86 5.04
N VAL A 196 -8.15 -2.06 5.98
CA VAL A 196 -7.45 -1.71 7.21
C VAL A 196 -8.38 -1.93 8.39
N VAL A 197 -7.96 -2.75 9.34
CA VAL A 197 -8.74 -3.08 10.52
C VAL A 197 -7.89 -2.92 11.78
N THR A 198 -8.44 -2.18 12.75
CA THR A 198 -7.91 -2.11 14.11
C THR A 198 -9.01 -2.27 15.14
N SER A 199 -8.62 -2.75 16.32
CA SER A 199 -9.42 -2.74 17.54
C SER A 199 -8.75 -1.97 18.69
N THR A 200 -7.66 -1.25 18.41
CA THR A 200 -6.84 -0.58 19.43
C THR A 200 -6.28 0.75 18.92
N THR A 201 -5.78 1.58 19.82
CA THR A 201 -5.27 2.92 19.51
C THR A 201 -3.97 2.82 18.72
N VAL A 202 -4.10 2.93 17.40
CA VAL A 202 -3.02 2.91 16.39
C VAL A 202 -3.22 4.06 15.41
N ASN A 203 -2.25 4.27 14.54
CA ASN A 203 -2.39 5.23 13.45
C ASN A 203 -2.17 4.53 12.10
N PHE A 204 -3.16 4.61 11.23
CA PHE A 204 -3.01 4.27 9.82
C PHE A 204 -3.12 5.54 8.98
N SER A 205 -2.11 5.81 8.17
CA SER A 205 -2.12 6.92 7.24
C SER A 205 -1.92 6.46 5.79
N LEU A 206 -2.81 6.88 4.91
CA LEU A 206 -2.72 6.68 3.46
C LEU A 206 -2.71 8.03 2.76
N TYR A 207 -1.57 8.37 2.17
CA TYR A 207 -1.37 9.64 1.48
C TYR A 207 -1.17 9.39 -0.02
N GLY A 208 -2.07 9.94 -0.82
CA GLY A 208 -2.02 9.99 -2.27
C GLY A 208 -1.87 11.43 -2.76
N SER A 209 -0.78 11.75 -3.46
CA SER A 209 -0.68 13.06 -4.15
C SER A 209 -1.25 13.04 -5.58
N GLY A 210 -1.87 11.94 -5.97
CA GLY A 210 -2.59 11.80 -7.23
C GLY A 210 -4.02 11.33 -6.96
N LYS A 211 -4.41 10.26 -7.64
CA LYS A 211 -5.80 9.83 -7.75
C LYS A 211 -6.07 8.49 -7.08
N LEU A 212 -7.18 8.44 -6.33
CA LEU A 212 -7.83 7.21 -5.91
C LEU A 212 -8.89 6.81 -6.94
N THR A 213 -8.73 5.64 -7.58
CA THR A 213 -9.76 5.01 -8.42
C THR A 213 -10.24 3.72 -7.75
N ASN A 214 -11.47 3.72 -7.25
CA ASN A 214 -12.06 2.58 -6.55
C ASN A 214 -13.16 1.91 -7.40
N ASN A 215 -12.85 0.74 -7.98
CA ASN A 215 -13.81 -0.16 -8.61
C ASN A 215 -14.10 -1.40 -7.73
N GLY A 216 -13.32 -1.62 -6.67
CA GLY A 216 -13.47 -2.73 -5.72
C GLY A 216 -14.02 -2.26 -4.38
N THR A 217 -13.45 -2.78 -3.29
CA THR A 217 -13.80 -2.36 -1.94
C THR A 217 -12.62 -1.67 -1.27
N LEU A 218 -12.84 -0.45 -0.78
CA LEU A 218 -11.96 0.23 0.17
C LEU A 218 -12.62 0.25 1.54
N LEU A 219 -11.98 -0.35 2.53
CA LEU A 219 -12.41 -0.31 3.92
C LEU A 219 -11.25 0.18 4.80
N VAL A 220 -11.49 1.28 5.51
CA VAL A 220 -10.55 1.78 6.53
C VAL A 220 -11.31 1.90 7.85
N ASN A 221 -11.03 0.97 8.77
CA ASN A 221 -11.48 1.04 10.15
C ASN A 221 -10.25 1.25 11.04
N SER A 222 -9.82 2.51 11.17
CA SER A 222 -8.66 2.91 11.96
C SER A 222 -8.63 4.41 12.20
N PRO A 223 -8.04 4.90 13.30
CA PRO A 223 -7.61 6.29 13.40
C PRO A 223 -6.48 6.58 12.41
N GLY A 224 -6.25 7.86 12.15
CA GLY A 224 -5.17 8.35 11.30
C GLY A 224 -5.69 9.24 10.18
N SER A 225 -5.19 9.05 8.97
CA SER A 225 -5.52 9.95 7.85
C SER A 225 -5.65 9.22 6.51
N VAL A 226 -6.60 9.63 5.69
CA VAL A 226 -6.65 9.22 4.27
C VAL A 226 -6.83 10.47 3.42
N ILE A 227 -5.86 10.70 2.53
CA ILE A 227 -5.75 11.92 1.73
C ILE A 227 -5.49 11.55 0.28
N PHE A 228 -6.33 12.06 -0.63
CA PHE A 228 -6.09 12.00 -2.07
C PHE A 228 -6.47 13.32 -2.73
N GLU A 229 -5.73 13.71 -3.77
CA GLU A 229 -6.05 14.93 -4.53
C GLU A 229 -7.30 14.75 -5.39
N GLU A 230 -7.56 13.55 -5.92
CA GLU A 230 -8.78 13.24 -6.68
C GLU A 230 -9.33 11.87 -6.28
N ILE A 231 -10.65 11.76 -6.17
CA ILE A 231 -11.33 10.50 -5.84
C ILE A 231 -12.38 10.16 -6.90
N ASN A 232 -12.18 9.03 -7.57
CA ASN A 232 -13.16 8.38 -8.44
C ASN A 232 -13.68 7.12 -7.75
N ASN A 233 -14.87 7.23 -7.15
CA ASN A 233 -15.53 6.09 -6.56
C ASN A 233 -16.54 5.48 -7.53
N ASN A 234 -16.32 4.24 -7.93
CA ASN A 234 -17.25 3.46 -8.74
C ASN A 234 -17.88 2.28 -8.01
N ASN A 235 -17.56 2.09 -6.72
CA ASN A 235 -18.08 1.00 -5.91
C ASN A 235 -18.15 1.42 -4.44
N ASN A 236 -17.95 0.52 -3.49
CA ASN A 236 -18.14 0.81 -2.08
C ASN A 236 -16.85 1.31 -1.41
N MET A 237 -16.97 2.42 -0.69
CA MET A 237 -15.96 2.90 0.24
C MET A 237 -16.53 3.02 1.64
N TYR A 238 -15.79 2.48 2.62
CA TYR A 238 -16.20 2.48 4.01
C TYR A 238 -15.08 3.02 4.91
N PHE A 239 -15.42 4.04 5.68
CA PHE A 239 -14.55 4.67 6.64
C PHE A 239 -15.20 4.59 8.02
N TYR A 240 -14.54 3.91 8.93
CA TYR A 240 -14.99 3.69 10.29
C TYR A 240 -13.93 4.20 11.26
N ASN A 241 -14.38 4.78 12.37
CA ASN A 241 -13.53 4.95 13.54
C ASN A 241 -14.31 4.70 14.82
N SER A 242 -14.17 3.49 15.36
CA SER A 242 -14.84 3.04 16.58
C SER A 242 -14.08 3.39 17.87
N ILE A 243 -12.94 4.08 17.80
CA ILE A 243 -12.07 4.31 18.95
C ILE A 243 -12.25 5.73 19.49
N LEU A 244 -12.84 5.82 20.69
CA LEU A 244 -13.01 7.09 21.40
C LEU A 244 -11.68 7.80 21.68
N GLY A 245 -11.70 9.14 21.63
CA GLY A 245 -10.51 9.96 21.86
C GLY A 245 -9.52 10.02 20.69
N THR A 246 -9.82 9.33 19.58
CA THR A 246 -9.01 9.35 18.35
C THR A 246 -9.76 10.02 17.20
N THR A 247 -9.07 10.22 16.07
CA THR A 247 -9.68 10.80 14.87
C THR A 247 -9.18 10.09 13.62
N LEU A 248 -10.08 9.87 12.67
CA LEU A 248 -9.77 9.56 11.28
C LEU A 248 -10.03 10.84 10.48
N ASP A 249 -8.95 11.44 9.97
CA ASP A 249 -8.99 12.62 9.14
C ASP A 249 -9.09 12.20 7.66
N PHE A 250 -10.12 12.68 6.98
CA PHE A 250 -10.36 12.39 5.58
C PHE A 250 -10.30 13.68 4.78
N TYR A 251 -9.35 13.78 3.85
CA TYR A 251 -9.28 14.91 2.93
C TYR A 251 -9.97 14.55 1.61
N LEU A 252 -10.96 15.37 1.27
CA LEU A 252 -11.72 15.29 0.03
C LEU A 252 -11.25 16.36 -0.95
N GLY A 253 -10.36 15.97 -1.86
CA GLY A 253 -10.21 16.65 -3.14
C GLY A 253 -11.47 16.52 -4.02
N PRO A 254 -11.44 16.87 -5.31
CA PRO A 254 -12.56 16.61 -6.21
C PRO A 254 -13.00 15.15 -6.19
N VAL A 255 -14.29 14.92 -5.90
CA VAL A 255 -14.88 13.58 -5.83
C VAL A 255 -15.92 13.39 -6.91
N ARG A 256 -15.74 12.34 -7.70
CA ARG A 256 -16.80 11.75 -8.52
C ARG A 256 -17.22 10.43 -7.89
N ASN A 257 -18.44 10.40 -7.35
CA ASN A 257 -19.02 9.21 -6.74
C ASN A 257 -20.18 8.66 -7.60
N VAL A 258 -19.99 7.46 -8.15
CA VAL A 258 -21.05 6.63 -8.77
C VAL A 258 -21.32 5.34 -7.98
N GLY A 259 -20.69 5.20 -6.80
CA GLY A 259 -20.93 4.09 -5.88
C GLY A 259 -21.46 4.58 -4.52
N TYR A 260 -21.14 3.83 -3.47
CA TYR A 260 -21.59 4.13 -2.12
C TYR A 260 -20.41 4.51 -1.23
N MET A 261 -20.57 5.59 -0.46
CA MET A 261 -19.58 6.02 0.53
C MET A 261 -20.21 6.03 1.93
N LYS A 262 -19.51 5.49 2.92
CA LYS A 262 -20.00 5.42 4.31
C LYS A 262 -18.94 5.88 5.28
N PHE A 263 -19.29 6.84 6.14
CA PHE A 263 -18.43 7.41 7.18
C PHE A 263 -19.11 7.28 8.53
N ILE A 264 -18.63 6.39 9.39
CA ILE A 264 -19.28 6.11 10.68
C ILE A 264 -18.28 6.24 11.83
N GLY A 265 -18.45 7.29 12.62
CA GLY A 265 -17.77 7.44 13.90
C GLY A 265 -18.58 6.80 15.03
N VAL A 266 -17.90 6.47 16.13
CA VAL A 266 -18.56 6.16 17.41
C VAL A 266 -19.26 7.42 17.94
N ASP A 267 -20.40 7.26 18.63
CA ASP A 267 -21.03 8.38 19.34
C ASP A 267 -20.01 8.98 20.33
N PRO A 268 -19.57 10.23 20.14
CA PRO A 268 -18.54 10.83 20.97
C PRO A 268 -19.04 11.15 22.39
N ASN A 269 -20.35 11.18 22.62
CA ASN A 269 -20.93 11.38 23.94
C ASN A 269 -22.19 10.51 24.12
N PRO A 270 -22.02 9.19 24.32
CA PRO A 270 -23.14 8.25 24.44
C PRO A 270 -23.98 8.49 25.70
N ALA A 271 -23.44 9.21 26.69
CA ALA A 271 -24.16 9.60 27.89
C ALA A 271 -25.11 10.79 27.68
N ASN A 272 -24.93 11.57 26.60
CA ASN A 272 -25.81 12.69 26.29
C ASN A 272 -27.09 12.21 25.60
N THR A 273 -28.17 12.14 26.37
CA THR A 273 -29.51 11.81 25.86
C THR A 273 -30.19 12.97 25.14
N ASN A 274 -29.71 14.21 25.29
CA ASN A 274 -30.25 15.40 24.64
C ASN A 274 -29.36 15.79 23.44
N LYS A 275 -29.67 15.24 22.27
CA LYS A 275 -28.99 15.58 21.01
C LYS A 275 -29.56 16.88 20.40
N PRO A 276 -28.77 17.66 19.64
CA PRO A 276 -27.38 17.42 19.21
C PRO A 276 -26.36 17.60 20.35
N ASP A 277 -25.18 16.97 20.22
CA ASP A 277 -24.08 17.19 21.17
C ASP A 277 -23.56 18.64 21.06
N PRO A 278 -23.01 19.23 22.15
CA PRO A 278 -22.37 20.54 22.11
C PRO A 278 -21.25 20.61 21.06
N GLU A 279 -21.02 21.79 20.48
CA GLU A 279 -19.97 22.01 19.47
C GLU A 279 -18.55 21.68 19.94
N THR A 280 -18.32 21.66 21.26
CA THR A 280 -17.03 21.30 21.87
C THR A 280 -16.73 19.79 21.82
N VAL A 281 -17.72 18.96 21.48
CA VAL A 281 -17.57 17.50 21.45
C VAL A 281 -16.86 17.08 20.15
N LYS A 282 -15.62 16.58 20.31
CA LYS A 282 -14.81 16.08 19.19
C LYS A 282 -15.38 14.77 18.63
N ARG A 283 -15.66 14.75 17.33
CA ARG A 283 -16.10 13.58 16.56
C ARG A 283 -14.89 12.71 16.19
N THR A 284 -15.09 11.40 16.00
CA THR A 284 -13.99 10.47 15.68
C THR A 284 -13.67 10.38 14.20
N ILE A 285 -14.49 11.00 13.34
CA ILE A 285 -14.18 11.23 11.93
C ILE A 285 -14.26 12.73 11.65
N SER A 286 -13.23 13.25 10.99
CA SER A 286 -13.16 14.62 10.49
C SER A 286 -13.03 14.57 8.97
N ILE A 287 -13.88 15.28 8.26
CA ILE A 287 -13.79 15.43 6.80
C ILE A 287 -13.42 16.87 6.49
N ILE A 288 -12.32 17.06 5.76
CA ILE A 288 -11.89 18.35 5.22
C ILE A 288 -12.16 18.32 3.73
N ALA A 289 -12.98 19.24 3.23
CA ALA A 289 -13.37 19.27 1.82
C ALA A 289 -13.26 20.68 1.24
N ASP A 290 -12.30 20.87 0.32
CA ASP A 290 -12.11 22.14 -0.39
C ASP A 290 -12.93 22.23 -1.69
N TYR A 291 -13.61 21.14 -2.07
CA TYR A 291 -14.20 20.96 -3.40
C TYR A 291 -15.62 20.37 -3.37
N ILE A 292 -16.28 20.45 -4.54
CA ILE A 292 -17.64 19.95 -4.76
C ILE A 292 -17.64 18.42 -4.87
N LEU A 293 -18.38 17.75 -4.00
CA LEU A 293 -18.77 16.35 -4.14
C LEU A 293 -19.81 16.20 -5.25
N THR A 294 -19.49 15.45 -6.31
CA THR A 294 -20.44 15.12 -7.38
C THR A 294 -20.97 13.70 -7.21
N LEU A 295 -22.25 13.59 -6.87
CA LEU A 295 -22.99 12.33 -6.90
C LEU A 295 -23.60 12.14 -8.29
N LYS A 296 -23.23 11.07 -8.98
CA LYS A 296 -23.79 10.77 -10.31
C LYS A 296 -24.52 9.43 -10.25
N MET A 297 -25.84 9.50 -10.43
CA MET A 297 -26.69 8.31 -10.45
C MET A 297 -26.23 7.31 -11.52
N ASP A 298 -26.21 6.03 -11.13
CA ASP A 298 -26.04 4.88 -12.01
C ASP A 298 -27.29 4.00 -11.82
N GLU A 299 -27.91 3.56 -12.92
CA GLU A 299 -29.10 2.69 -12.90
C GLU A 299 -28.81 1.32 -12.29
N LYS A 300 -27.53 0.93 -12.19
CA LYS A 300 -27.11 -0.42 -11.77
C LYS A 300 -26.63 -0.52 -10.33
N SER A 301 -26.48 0.57 -9.58
CA SER A 301 -25.90 0.53 -8.23
C SER A 301 -26.43 1.64 -7.33
N PRO A 302 -26.58 1.38 -6.02
CA PRO A 302 -26.97 2.42 -5.07
C PRO A 302 -25.87 3.48 -5.01
N VAL A 303 -26.16 4.65 -5.59
CA VAL A 303 -25.31 5.82 -5.47
C VAL A 303 -25.72 6.58 -4.22
N GLY A 304 -24.80 6.78 -3.28
CA GLY A 304 -25.15 7.43 -2.04
C GLY A 304 -23.98 7.73 -1.13
N MET A 305 -24.32 8.43 -0.05
CA MET A 305 -23.40 8.74 1.03
C MET A 305 -24.14 8.63 2.36
N GLU A 306 -23.55 7.94 3.33
CA GLU A 306 -24.02 7.85 4.71
C GLU A 306 -22.94 8.43 5.63
N MET A 307 -23.35 9.31 6.55
CA MET A 307 -22.48 9.91 7.55
C MET A 307 -23.14 9.83 8.93
N GLU A 308 -22.44 9.25 9.90
CA GLU A 308 -22.87 9.22 11.30
C GLU A 308 -21.71 9.63 12.22
N ASN A 309 -21.98 10.53 13.17
CA ASN A 309 -20.97 11.05 14.10
C ASN A 309 -19.71 11.61 13.42
N VAL A 310 -19.90 12.35 12.33
CA VAL A 310 -18.83 12.99 11.55
C VAL A 310 -18.78 14.49 11.83
N SER A 311 -17.59 15.07 11.89
CA SER A 311 -17.37 16.52 11.78
C SER A 311 -16.95 16.87 10.36
N VAL A 312 -17.58 17.86 9.75
CA VAL A 312 -17.21 18.36 8.42
C VAL A 312 -16.65 19.76 8.58
N GLN A 313 -15.47 19.99 8.00
CA GLN A 313 -14.76 21.26 8.00
C GLN A 313 -14.67 21.79 6.56
N HIS A 314 -14.86 23.10 6.44
CA HIS A 314 -14.76 23.88 5.21
C HIS A 314 -13.53 24.79 5.24
#